data_AF-A0A4Y1ZPC3-F1
#
_entry.id   AF-A0A4Y1ZPC3-F1
#
_cell.length_a   1.000
_cell.length_b   1.000
_cell.length_c   1.000
_cell.angle_alpha   90.00
_cell.angle_beta   90.00
_cell.angle_gamma   90.00
#
_symmetry.space_group_name_H-M   'P 1'
#
loop_
_entity.id
_entity.type
_entity.pdbx_description
1 polymer ?
#
loop_
_entity_poly.entity_id
_entity_poly.type
_entity_poly.pdbx_seq_one_letter_code
_entity_poly.pdbx_strand_id
1 'polypeptide(L)'
;MHSMNVPINKLWELEVLGISSPTETEKEKGDLDLNDFNDKMKILPDARYEVELHWKYDSKNLPCNKELVWKRHERMINRFGKGEFFSDYQKVFQDWEKLNIIERVPDFELNRECHYLSHRPVIKLDSQTTKIRPVFDASASQRGNPSLNKCLYKGINLIELIPDILDRFRMYPIGISADIEKAFLVLSVAPKDRDFLRFFILVMM
;
A
#
# COMPACT_ATOMS: atom_id res chain seq x y z
N MET A 1 -10.02 -33.65 -39.71
CA MET A 1 -9.58 -32.53 -38.85
C MET A 1 -10.82 -31.76 -38.42
N HIS A 2 -11.30 -31.97 -37.21
CA HIS A 2 -12.46 -31.26 -36.67
C HIS A 2 -11.99 -29.87 -36.25
N SER A 3 -12.36 -28.84 -37.01
CA SER A 3 -12.27 -27.45 -36.57
C SER A 3 -13.30 -27.28 -35.46
N MET A 4 -12.86 -27.24 -34.20
CA MET A 4 -13.74 -26.86 -33.10
C MET A 4 -14.07 -25.39 -33.29
N ASN A 5 -15.35 -25.11 -33.50
CA ASN A 5 -15.89 -23.76 -33.56
C ASN A 5 -15.82 -23.17 -32.14
N VAL A 6 -14.68 -22.60 -31.77
CA VAL A 6 -14.49 -21.96 -30.46
C VAL A 6 -15.20 -20.60 -30.52
N PRO A 7 -16.22 -20.35 -29.68
CA PRO A 7 -16.88 -19.06 -29.60
C PRO A 7 -15.87 -17.94 -29.36
N ILE A 8 -16.02 -16.78 -30.02
CA ILE A 8 -15.05 -15.67 -29.96
C ILE A 8 -14.80 -15.16 -28.54
N ASN A 9 -15.80 -15.24 -27.66
CA ASN A 9 -15.66 -14.89 -26.25
C ASN A 9 -14.75 -15.85 -25.48
N LYS A 10 -14.61 -17.10 -25.94
CA LYS A 10 -13.70 -18.10 -25.33
C LYS A 10 -12.24 -17.95 -25.78
N LEU A 11 -11.98 -17.30 -26.90
CA LEU A 11 -10.60 -17.10 -27.42
C LEU A 11 -9.73 -16.23 -26.49
N TRP A 12 -10.36 -15.43 -25.63
CA TRP A 12 -9.68 -14.53 -24.69
C TRP A 12 -9.83 -14.97 -23.23
N GLU A 13 -10.47 -16.11 -22.98
CA GLU A 13 -10.55 -16.68 -21.64
C GLU A 13 -9.16 -17.16 -21.22
N LEU A 14 -8.70 -16.72 -20.05
CA LEU A 14 -7.38 -17.07 -19.49
C LEU A 14 -7.16 -18.59 -19.43
N GLU A 15 -8.24 -19.36 -19.29
CA GLU A 15 -8.25 -20.82 -19.28
C GLU A 15 -7.78 -21.43 -20.61
N VAL A 16 -8.08 -20.80 -21.75
CA VAL A 16 -7.60 -21.23 -23.07
C VAL A 16 -6.10 -20.97 -23.24
N LEU A 17 -5.56 -20.00 -22.50
CA LEU A 17 -4.13 -19.67 -22.45
C LEU A 17 -3.37 -20.47 -21.37
N GLY A 18 -4.03 -21.43 -20.69
CA GLY A 18 -3.43 -22.24 -19.64
C GLY A 18 -3.27 -21.51 -18.30
N ILE A 19 -3.92 -20.36 -18.13
CA ILE A 19 -3.95 -19.60 -16.88
C ILE A 19 -5.30 -19.89 -16.21
N SER A 20 -5.31 -20.77 -15.23
CA SER A 20 -6.53 -21.12 -14.50
C SER A 20 -7.03 -19.96 -13.65
N SER A 21 -8.34 -19.72 -13.71
CA SER A 21 -9.10 -18.91 -12.75
C SER A 21 -8.86 -19.42 -11.32
N PRO A 22 -8.98 -18.55 -10.29
CA PRO A 22 -8.96 -19.02 -8.90
C PRO A 22 -10.02 -20.12 -8.71
N THR A 23 -9.65 -21.22 -8.04
CA THR A 23 -10.58 -22.32 -7.72
C THR A 23 -11.78 -21.79 -6.92
N GLU A 24 -12.94 -22.46 -6.97
CA GLU A 24 -14.13 -22.07 -6.18
C GLU A 24 -13.79 -21.84 -4.71
N THR A 25 -12.89 -22.65 -4.15
CA THR A 25 -12.38 -22.53 -2.78
C THR A 25 -11.57 -21.24 -2.54
N GLU A 26 -10.87 -20.71 -3.55
CA GLU A 26 -10.14 -19.44 -3.46
C GLU A 26 -11.09 -18.24 -3.58
N LYS A 27 -12.19 -18.38 -4.34
CA LYS A 27 -13.25 -17.38 -4.43
C LYS A 27 -14.05 -17.27 -3.13
N GLU A 28 -14.51 -18.39 -2.58
CA GLU A 28 -15.24 -18.44 -1.30
C GLU A 28 -14.41 -17.87 -0.15
N LYS A 29 -13.12 -18.21 -0.10
CA LYS A 29 -12.19 -17.64 0.88
C LYS A 29 -12.02 -16.13 0.68
N GLY A 30 -11.96 -15.69 -0.58
CA GLY A 30 -11.91 -14.29 -0.94
C GLY A 30 -13.12 -13.48 -0.50
N ASP A 31 -14.33 -14.04 -0.66
CA ASP A 31 -15.58 -13.41 -0.25
C ASP A 31 -15.71 -13.32 1.27
N LEU A 32 -15.26 -14.35 2.00
CA LEU A 32 -15.20 -14.34 3.47
C LEU A 32 -14.21 -13.27 3.98
N ASP A 33 -13.03 -13.16 3.37
CA ASP A 33 -12.03 -12.14 3.72
C ASP A 33 -12.57 -10.72 3.47
N LEU A 34 -13.37 -10.52 2.41
CA LEU A 34 -13.97 -9.22 2.09
C LEU A 34 -15.07 -8.83 3.09
N ASN A 35 -15.87 -9.80 3.55
CA ASN A 35 -16.88 -9.56 4.58
C ASN A 35 -16.23 -9.19 5.92
N ASP A 36 -15.19 -9.92 6.35
CA ASP A 36 -14.44 -9.60 7.57
C ASP A 36 -13.82 -8.18 7.51
N PHE A 37 -13.30 -7.79 6.35
CA PHE A 37 -12.80 -6.43 6.15
C PHE A 37 -13.90 -5.38 6.31
N ASN A 38 -15.04 -5.57 5.65
CA ASN A 38 -16.16 -4.62 5.72
C ASN A 38 -16.73 -4.50 7.14
N ASP A 39 -16.79 -5.61 7.89
CA ASP A 39 -17.28 -5.63 9.27
C ASP A 39 -16.33 -4.91 10.24
N LYS A 40 -15.02 -4.96 9.98
CA LYS A 40 -13.99 -4.30 10.81
C LYS A 40 -13.74 -2.85 10.42
N MET A 41 -14.10 -2.46 9.19
CA MET A 41 -13.92 -1.09 8.72
C MET A 41 -14.84 -0.13 9.49
N LYS A 42 -14.28 1.01 9.90
CA LYS A 42 -15.03 2.07 10.59
C LYS A 42 -14.90 3.39 9.86
N ILE A 43 -15.96 4.18 9.88
CA ILE A 43 -15.91 5.56 9.39
C ILE A 43 -15.67 6.47 10.58
N LEU A 44 -14.57 7.22 10.56
CA LEU A 44 -14.20 8.19 11.57
C LEU A 44 -14.99 9.51 11.39
N PRO A 45 -15.09 10.36 12.44
CA PRO A 45 -15.81 11.64 12.36
C PRO A 45 -15.28 12.62 11.31
N ASP A 46 -14.03 12.45 10.86
CA ASP A 46 -13.38 13.23 9.81
C ASP A 46 -13.59 12.65 8.41
N ALA A 47 -14.54 11.71 8.26
CA ALA A 47 -14.88 10.99 7.04
C ALA A 47 -13.75 10.07 6.50
N ARG A 48 -12.78 9.71 7.34
CA ARG A 48 -11.78 8.70 6.99
C ARG A 48 -12.26 7.30 7.29
N TYR A 49 -11.76 6.36 6.49
CA TYR A 49 -12.00 4.94 6.73
C TYR A 49 -10.86 4.39 7.57
N GLU A 50 -11.14 3.97 8.80
CA GLU A 50 -10.22 3.23 9.64
C GLU A 50 -10.27 1.74 9.30
N VAL A 51 -9.11 1.17 9.01
CA VAL A 51 -8.93 -0.24 8.64
C VAL A 51 -7.87 -0.90 9.49
N GLU A 52 -8.04 -2.20 9.75
CA GLU A 52 -7.06 -3.02 10.44
C GLU A 52 -6.10 -3.67 9.44
N LEU A 53 -4.86 -3.97 9.88
CA LEU A 53 -3.96 -4.77 9.05
C LEU A 53 -4.41 -6.23 9.07
N HIS A 54 -4.62 -6.83 7.89
CA HIS A 54 -4.97 -8.24 7.78
C HIS A 54 -3.73 -9.12 7.95
N TRP A 55 -3.54 -9.63 9.14
CA TRP A 55 -2.41 -10.50 9.48
C TRP A 55 -2.64 -11.97 9.06
N LYS A 56 -1.66 -12.58 8.39
CA LYS A 56 -1.63 -14.04 8.08
C LYS A 56 -1.38 -14.90 9.30
N TYR A 57 -0.58 -14.38 10.22
CA TYR A 57 -0.17 -15.02 11.46
C TYR A 57 -0.26 -13.98 12.56
N ASP A 58 -0.07 -14.35 13.83
CA ASP A 58 -0.03 -13.36 14.91
C ASP A 58 0.97 -12.23 14.58
N SER A 59 0.54 -10.97 14.75
CA SER A 59 1.35 -9.75 14.60
C SER A 59 2.70 -9.83 15.33
N LYS A 60 2.76 -10.58 16.44
CA LYS A 60 3.99 -10.86 17.22
C LYS A 60 5.08 -11.59 16.43
N ASN A 61 4.72 -12.21 15.30
CA ASN A 61 5.69 -12.89 14.43
C ASN A 61 6.52 -11.91 13.59
N LEU A 62 6.20 -10.62 13.58
CA LEU A 62 6.97 -9.60 12.90
C LEU A 62 7.97 -8.96 13.87
N PRO A 63 9.26 -9.32 13.82
CA PRO A 63 10.25 -8.74 14.72
C PRO A 63 10.59 -7.29 14.35
N CYS A 64 11.15 -6.58 15.33
CA CYS A 64 11.67 -5.23 15.14
C CYS A 64 12.88 -5.23 14.20
N ASN A 65 12.86 -4.34 13.20
CA ASN A 65 13.93 -4.17 12.21
C ASN A 65 14.64 -2.79 12.32
N LYS A 66 14.55 -2.14 13.50
CA LYS A 66 15.01 -0.76 13.74
C LYS A 66 16.41 -0.48 13.20
N GLU A 67 17.40 -1.30 13.55
CA GLU A 67 18.80 -1.10 13.13
C GLU A 67 18.99 -1.17 11.61
N LEU A 68 18.27 -2.08 10.94
CA LEU A 68 18.31 -2.23 9.49
C LEU A 68 17.78 -0.97 8.82
N VAL A 69 16.63 -0.48 9.30
CA VAL A 69 15.96 0.70 8.74
C VAL A 69 16.74 1.97 9.05
N TRP A 70 17.31 2.10 10.25
CA TRP A 70 18.17 3.21 10.63
C TRP A 70 19.40 3.31 9.71
N LYS A 71 20.12 2.21 9.49
CA LYS A 71 21.28 2.19 8.56
C LYS A 71 20.88 2.57 7.13
N ARG A 72 19.69 2.20 6.67
CA ARG A 72 19.16 2.62 5.35
C ARG A 72 18.83 4.12 5.35
N HIS A 73 18.23 4.62 6.42
CA HIS A 73 17.88 6.01 6.61
C HIS A 73 19.12 6.92 6.64
N GLU A 74 20.16 6.57 7.39
CA GLU A 74 21.44 7.30 7.40
C GLU A 74 22.09 7.36 6.01
N ARG A 75 22.10 6.25 5.27
CA ARG A 75 22.63 6.23 3.89
C ARG A 75 21.82 7.14 2.97
N MET A 76 20.50 7.14 3.12
CA MET A 76 19.62 8.03 2.36
C MET A 76 19.92 9.49 2.70
N ILE A 77 20.05 9.85 3.98
CA ILE A 77 20.45 11.20 4.41
C ILE A 77 21.82 11.58 3.85
N ASN A 78 22.82 10.73 3.98
CA ASN A 78 24.17 11.08 3.52
C ASN A 78 24.24 11.29 2.00
N ARG A 79 23.40 10.58 1.24
CA ARG A 79 23.31 10.72 -0.22
C ARG A 79 22.43 11.89 -0.67
N PHE A 80 21.32 12.14 0.02
CA PHE A 80 20.25 13.05 -0.42
C PHE A 80 20.15 14.35 0.39
N GLY A 81 20.66 14.35 1.61
CA GLY A 81 20.59 15.45 2.59
C GLY A 81 21.34 16.72 2.20
N LYS A 82 22.17 16.65 1.15
CA LYS A 82 22.89 17.80 0.59
C LYS A 82 22.32 18.26 -0.76
N GLY A 83 21.22 17.65 -1.21
CA GLY A 83 20.62 17.92 -2.52
C GLY A 83 19.54 19.00 -2.46
N GLU A 84 19.28 19.62 -3.62
CA GLU A 84 18.27 20.68 -3.80
C GLU A 84 16.84 20.26 -3.40
N PHE A 85 16.57 18.95 -3.41
CA PHE A 85 15.25 18.38 -3.16
C PHE A 85 15.00 18.00 -1.69
N PHE A 86 15.96 18.23 -0.79
CA PHE A 86 15.82 17.83 0.62
C PHE A 86 14.69 18.56 1.34
N SER A 87 14.60 19.88 1.17
CA SER A 87 13.55 20.72 1.76
C SER A 87 12.16 20.33 1.27
N ASP A 88 12.03 20.09 -0.04
CA ASP A 88 10.78 19.67 -0.65
C ASP A 88 10.34 18.30 -0.15
N TYR A 89 11.29 17.38 0.05
CA TYR A 89 11.00 16.07 0.60
C TYR A 89 10.53 16.15 2.07
N GLN A 90 11.15 16.99 2.88
CA GLN A 90 10.72 17.23 4.26
C GLN A 90 9.33 17.86 4.31
N LYS A 91 9.03 18.78 3.39
CA LYS A 91 7.71 19.42 3.29
C LYS A 91 6.58 18.41 3.07
N VAL A 92 6.82 17.31 2.33
CA VAL A 92 5.82 16.24 2.18
C VAL A 92 5.39 15.68 3.53
N PHE A 93 6.33 15.39 4.43
CA PHE A 93 6.01 14.86 5.75
C PHE A 93 5.34 15.91 6.65
N GLN A 94 5.75 17.17 6.56
CA GLN A 94 5.08 18.27 7.28
C GLN A 94 3.61 18.43 6.82
N ASP A 95 3.35 18.30 5.52
CA ASP A 95 2.00 18.36 4.98
C ASP A 95 1.18 17.12 5.42
N TRP A 96 1.79 15.94 5.47
CA TRP A 96 1.14 14.74 6.00
C TRP A 96 0.82 14.85 7.49
N GLU A 97 1.71 15.43 8.29
CA GLU A 97 1.48 15.68 9.72
C GLU A 97 0.32 16.68 9.93
N LYS A 98 0.29 17.79 9.18
CA LYS A 98 -0.82 18.76 9.21
C LYS A 98 -2.16 18.16 8.80
N LEU A 99 -2.12 17.22 7.87
CA LEU A 99 -3.30 16.47 7.44
C LEU A 99 -3.61 15.30 8.37
N ASN A 100 -2.94 15.12 9.52
CA ASN A 100 -3.13 13.97 10.41
C ASN A 100 -3.03 12.61 9.68
N ILE A 101 -2.22 12.52 8.62
CA ILE A 101 -1.93 11.27 7.88
C ILE A 101 -0.86 10.48 8.64
N ILE A 102 0.07 11.19 9.28
CA ILE A 102 1.13 10.63 10.12
C ILE A 102 1.09 11.31 11.49
N GLU A 103 1.57 10.61 12.49
CA GLU A 103 1.69 11.13 13.85
C GLU A 103 3.09 10.87 14.42
N ARG A 104 3.53 11.73 15.33
CA ARG A 104 4.79 11.53 16.04
C ARG A 104 4.60 10.49 17.14
N VAL A 105 5.47 9.48 17.15
CA VAL A 105 5.53 8.51 18.25
C VAL A 105 5.93 9.23 19.54
N PRO A 106 5.16 9.15 20.63
CA PRO A 106 5.52 9.76 21.90
C PRO A 106 6.83 9.18 22.47
N ASP A 107 7.63 10.01 23.13
CA ASP A 107 8.97 9.61 23.61
C ASP A 107 8.92 8.40 24.58
N PHE A 108 7.84 8.28 25.38
CA PHE A 108 7.64 7.16 26.29
C PHE A 108 7.29 5.84 25.59
N GLU A 109 6.93 5.87 24.30
CA GLU A 109 6.56 4.68 23.50
C GLU A 109 7.69 4.22 22.55
N LEU A 110 8.84 4.90 22.55
CA LEU A 110 9.98 4.59 21.70
C LEU A 110 10.57 3.18 21.94
N ASN A 111 10.35 2.63 23.13
CA ASN A 111 10.85 1.31 23.53
C ASN A 111 9.81 0.18 23.39
N ARG A 112 8.59 0.47 22.90
CA ARG A 112 7.59 -0.58 22.62
C ARG A 112 8.03 -1.47 21.46
N GLU A 113 7.54 -2.71 21.47
CA GLU A 113 7.67 -3.61 20.32
C GLU A 113 7.02 -2.96 19.09
N CYS A 114 7.80 -2.79 18.03
CA CYS A 114 7.38 -2.09 16.84
C CYS A 114 8.17 -2.57 15.62
N HIS A 115 7.68 -2.22 14.43
CA HIS A 115 8.34 -2.46 13.16
C HIS A 115 8.49 -1.17 12.37
N TYR A 116 9.60 -1.04 11.64
CA TYR A 116 9.92 0.16 10.90
C TYR A 116 9.83 -0.08 9.39
N LEU A 117 9.27 0.88 8.67
CA LEU A 117 9.30 0.95 7.22
C LEU A 117 10.50 1.80 6.78
N SER A 118 11.35 1.23 5.94
CA SER A 118 12.33 2.06 5.22
C SER A 118 11.63 2.82 4.11
N HIS A 119 12.05 4.05 3.85
CA HIS A 119 11.54 4.82 2.71
C HIS A 119 12.68 5.50 1.95
N ARG A 120 12.37 5.94 0.73
CA ARG A 120 13.26 6.75 -0.09
C ARG A 120 12.48 7.77 -0.92
N PRO A 121 13.08 8.91 -1.29
CA PRO A 121 12.48 9.83 -2.23
C PRO A 121 12.50 9.24 -3.64
N VAL A 122 11.39 9.38 -4.37
CA VAL A 122 11.35 9.23 -5.82
C VAL A 122 11.04 10.59 -6.43
N ILE A 123 11.97 11.08 -7.25
CA ILE A 123 11.86 12.37 -7.95
C ILE A 123 11.34 12.12 -9.36
N LYS A 124 10.27 12.80 -9.74
CA LYS A 124 9.70 12.83 -11.09
C LYS A 124 9.63 14.28 -11.57
N LEU A 125 10.69 14.75 -12.22
CA LEU A 125 10.82 16.14 -12.67
C LEU A 125 9.79 16.52 -13.75
N ASP A 126 9.30 15.51 -14.47
CA ASP A 126 8.25 15.56 -15.48
C ASP A 126 6.83 15.65 -14.88
N SER A 127 6.67 15.37 -13.58
CA SER A 127 5.36 15.43 -12.93
C SER A 127 4.95 16.88 -12.65
N GLN A 128 3.82 17.28 -13.21
CA GLN A 128 3.25 18.62 -12.98
C GLN A 128 2.72 18.80 -11.55
N THR A 129 2.22 17.73 -10.93
CA THR A 129 1.50 17.79 -9.64
C THR A 129 2.34 17.36 -8.44
N THR A 130 3.25 16.39 -8.58
CA THR A 130 4.04 15.89 -7.43
C THR A 130 5.44 15.49 -7.85
N LYS A 131 6.35 16.45 -7.74
CA LYS A 131 7.76 16.30 -8.11
C LYS A 131 8.53 15.29 -7.25
N ILE A 132 8.15 15.11 -5.99
CA ILE A 132 8.82 14.20 -5.05
C ILE A 132 7.78 13.40 -4.26
N ARG A 133 7.98 12.08 -4.15
CA ARG A 133 7.10 11.19 -3.38
C ARG A 133 7.93 10.27 -2.48
N PRO A 134 7.58 10.11 -1.19
CA PRO A 134 8.11 9.04 -0.37
C PRO A 134 7.63 7.69 -0.88
N VAL A 135 8.54 6.76 -1.09
CA VAL A 135 8.23 5.35 -1.38
C VAL A 135 8.70 4.51 -0.21
N PHE A 136 7.75 3.84 0.44
CA PHE A 136 8.02 2.91 1.54
C PHE A 136 8.31 1.51 1.01
N ASP A 137 9.24 0.82 1.66
CA ASP A 137 9.64 -0.55 1.41
C ASP A 137 9.26 -1.42 2.61
N ALA A 138 8.07 -2.01 2.54
CA ALA A 138 7.54 -2.99 3.49
C ALA A 138 8.07 -4.43 3.24
N SER A 139 8.96 -4.60 2.26
CA SER A 139 9.63 -5.88 1.98
C SER A 139 11.00 -5.97 2.68
N ALA A 140 11.44 -4.90 3.34
CA ALA A 140 12.68 -4.87 4.11
C ALA A 140 12.62 -5.83 5.31
N SER A 141 13.46 -6.86 5.32
CA SER A 141 13.63 -7.76 6.46
C SER A 141 15.08 -8.05 6.77
N GLN A 142 15.33 -8.47 8.01
CA GLN A 142 16.61 -9.03 8.43
C GLN A 142 16.70 -10.49 7.95
N ARG A 143 17.93 -11.00 7.79
CA ARG A 143 18.15 -12.38 7.37
C ARG A 143 17.50 -13.35 8.37
N GLY A 144 16.62 -14.22 7.90
CA GLY A 144 15.90 -15.19 8.72
C GLY A 144 14.55 -14.68 9.28
N ASN A 145 14.27 -13.37 9.17
CA ASN A 145 13.03 -12.78 9.67
C ASN A 145 12.05 -12.47 8.53
N PRO A 146 10.73 -12.56 8.77
CA PRO A 146 9.73 -12.16 7.79
C PRO A 146 9.71 -10.63 7.60
N SER A 147 9.27 -10.18 6.43
CA SER A 147 8.94 -8.77 6.17
C SER A 147 7.46 -8.52 6.49
N LEU A 148 7.07 -7.25 6.64
CA LEU A 148 5.66 -6.88 6.83
C LEU A 148 4.78 -7.45 5.71
N ASN A 149 5.19 -7.30 4.44
CA ASN A 149 4.47 -7.86 3.30
C ASN A 149 4.29 -9.39 3.37
N LYS A 150 5.23 -10.11 3.99
CA LYS A 150 5.12 -11.57 4.17
C LYS A 150 4.11 -11.91 5.27
N CYS A 151 3.99 -11.07 6.30
CA CYS A 151 3.08 -11.24 7.42
C CYS A 151 1.63 -10.81 7.11
N LEU A 152 1.40 -9.99 6.09
CA LEU A 152 0.06 -9.53 5.72
C LEU A 152 -0.59 -10.40 4.64
N TYR A 153 -1.91 -10.54 4.69
CA TYR A 153 -2.71 -11.10 3.61
C TYR A 153 -2.65 -10.16 2.40
N LYS A 154 -2.45 -10.75 1.22
CA LYS A 154 -2.39 -10.00 -0.04
C LYS A 154 -3.77 -9.45 -0.45
N GLY A 155 -4.84 -10.04 0.10
CA GLY A 155 -6.21 -9.81 -0.34
C GLY A 155 -6.49 -10.46 -1.70
N ILE A 156 -7.76 -10.46 -2.06
CA ILE A 156 -8.20 -10.79 -3.41
C ILE A 156 -7.91 -9.65 -4.38
N ASN A 157 -7.74 -9.99 -5.66
CA ASN A 157 -7.59 -8.98 -6.70
C ASN A 157 -8.97 -8.42 -7.07
N LEU A 158 -9.28 -7.23 -6.55
CA LEU A 158 -10.51 -6.49 -6.86
C LEU A 158 -10.39 -5.60 -8.11
N ILE A 159 -9.23 -5.61 -8.79
CA ILE A 159 -9.03 -4.79 -9.98
C ILE A 159 -9.79 -5.42 -11.15
N GLU A 160 -10.81 -4.71 -11.63
CA GLU A 160 -11.55 -5.09 -12.83
C GLU A 160 -10.63 -5.08 -14.07
N LEU A 161 -10.93 -5.93 -15.05
CA LEU A 161 -10.17 -5.98 -16.29
C LEU A 161 -10.35 -4.66 -17.07
N ILE A 162 -9.23 -4.11 -17.56
CA ILE A 162 -9.23 -2.85 -18.32
C ILE A 162 -10.16 -2.92 -19.54
N PRO A 163 -10.21 -4.00 -20.35
CA PRO A 163 -11.18 -4.12 -21.44
C PRO A 163 -12.63 -3.95 -20.97
N ASP A 164 -13.01 -4.60 -19.87
CA ASP A 164 -14.37 -4.52 -19.34
C ASP A 164 -14.74 -3.09 -18.90
N ILE A 165 -13.78 -2.38 -18.27
CA ILE A 165 -13.94 -0.96 -17.90
C ILE A 165 -14.13 -0.11 -19.16
N LEU A 166 -13.30 -0.32 -20.19
CA LEU A 166 -13.37 0.44 -21.45
C LEU A 166 -14.67 0.18 -22.21
N ASP A 167 -15.13 -1.06 -22.25
CA ASP A 167 -16.41 -1.42 -22.88
C ASP A 167 -17.57 -0.73 -22.17
N ARG A 168 -17.60 -0.76 -20.83
CA ARG A 168 -18.61 -0.01 -20.04
C ARG A 168 -18.54 1.49 -20.28
N PHE A 169 -17.34 2.06 -20.31
CA PHE A 169 -17.14 3.49 -20.54
C PHE A 169 -17.65 3.94 -21.92
N ARG A 170 -17.59 3.05 -22.92
CA ARG A 170 -18.04 3.32 -24.29
C ARG A 170 -19.52 3.04 -24.54
N MET A 171 -20.25 2.44 -23.59
CA MET A 171 -21.67 2.11 -23.77
C MET A 171 -22.57 3.35 -23.88
N TYR A 172 -22.17 4.46 -23.28
CA TYR A 172 -22.96 5.70 -23.25
C TYR A 172 -22.26 6.82 -24.04
N PRO A 173 -23.03 7.77 -24.61
CA PRO A 173 -22.48 8.84 -25.44
C PRO A 173 -21.61 9.85 -24.66
N ILE A 174 -21.69 9.87 -23.34
CA ILE A 174 -20.94 10.79 -22.47
C ILE A 174 -20.21 9.96 -21.41
N GLY A 175 -18.88 10.08 -21.39
CA GLY A 175 -18.03 9.49 -20.36
C GLY A 175 -17.49 10.57 -19.41
N ILE A 176 -17.47 10.27 -18.10
CA ILE A 176 -16.91 11.14 -17.07
C ILE A 176 -15.73 10.42 -16.44
N SER A 177 -14.59 11.11 -16.32
CA SER A 177 -13.40 10.63 -15.63
C SER A 177 -12.94 11.67 -14.62
N ALA A 178 -12.56 11.23 -13.43
CA ALA A 178 -11.97 12.07 -12.39
C ALA A 178 -10.80 11.33 -11.74
N ASP A 179 -9.80 12.09 -11.28
CA ASP A 179 -8.70 11.58 -10.46
C ASP A 179 -8.93 11.99 -9.01
N ILE A 180 -8.85 11.03 -8.09
CA ILE A 180 -9.04 11.28 -6.66
C ILE A 180 -7.67 11.54 -6.05
N GLU A 181 -7.39 12.81 -5.72
CA GLU A 181 -6.13 13.18 -5.09
C GLU A 181 -5.97 12.43 -3.76
N LYS A 182 -4.83 11.74 -3.60
CA LYS A 182 -4.42 11.06 -2.36
C LYS A 182 -5.45 10.04 -1.84
N ALA A 183 -6.16 9.33 -2.72
CA ALA A 183 -7.18 8.34 -2.35
C ALA A 183 -6.73 7.36 -1.23
N PHE A 184 -5.50 6.82 -1.30
CA PHE A 184 -4.98 5.91 -0.28
C PHE A 184 -4.73 6.56 1.09
N LEU A 185 -4.53 7.88 1.14
CA LEU A 185 -4.28 8.60 2.40
C LEU A 185 -5.58 9.00 3.12
N VAL A 186 -6.74 8.72 2.51
CA VAL A 186 -8.04 8.78 3.19
C VAL A 186 -8.22 7.58 4.14
N LEU A 187 -7.47 6.50 3.91
CA LEU A 187 -7.46 5.34 4.80
C LEU A 187 -6.58 5.64 6.02
N SER A 188 -7.16 5.43 7.20
CA SER A 188 -6.49 5.44 8.50
C SER A 188 -6.22 4.00 8.93
N VAL A 189 -5.08 3.76 9.57
CA VAL A 189 -4.77 2.44 10.14
C VAL A 189 -5.21 2.41 11.60
N ALA A 190 -5.86 1.33 12.02
CA ALA A 190 -6.31 1.14 13.39
C ALA A 190 -5.14 1.33 14.39
N PRO A 191 -5.34 2.01 15.54
CA PRO A 191 -4.26 2.35 16.47
C PRO A 191 -3.36 1.18 16.88
N LYS A 192 -3.95 -0.02 17.06
CA LYS A 192 -3.23 -1.25 17.43
C LYS A 192 -2.18 -1.70 16.40
N ASP A 193 -2.35 -1.31 15.14
CA ASP A 193 -1.51 -1.76 14.03
C ASP A 193 -0.50 -0.69 13.56
N ARG A 194 -0.63 0.56 14.01
CA ARG A 194 0.22 1.69 13.59
C ARG A 194 1.70 1.48 13.93
N ASP A 195 1.96 0.80 15.05
CA ASP A 195 3.33 0.51 15.51
C ASP A 195 4.11 -0.41 14.58
N PHE A 196 3.45 -1.07 13.62
CA PHE A 196 4.11 -1.86 12.58
C PHE A 196 4.48 -1.05 11.33
N LEU A 197 4.11 0.24 11.29
CA LEU A 197 4.30 1.16 10.18
C LEU A 197 5.18 2.36 10.57
N ARG A 198 5.89 2.30 11.70
CA ARG A 198 6.76 3.41 12.15
C ARG A 198 7.84 3.68 11.11
N PHE A 199 8.35 4.90 11.03
CA PHE A 199 9.48 5.23 10.15
C PHE A 199 10.25 6.42 10.72
N PHE A 200 11.48 6.60 10.23
CA PHE A 200 12.32 7.72 10.65
C PHE A 200 12.11 8.91 9.74
N ILE A 201 11.77 10.07 10.31
CA ILE A 201 11.70 11.32 9.56
C ILE A 201 13.07 12.01 9.59
N LEU A 202 13.36 12.74 8.53
CA LEU A 202 14.50 13.64 8.43
C LEU A 202 14.33 14.79 9.42
N VAL A 203 15.13 14.80 10.48
CA VAL A 203 15.21 15.95 11.39
C VAL A 203 16.57 16.61 11.15
N MET A 204 16.56 17.90 10.80
CA MET A 204 17.77 18.71 10.84
C MET A 204 18.22 18.80 12.30
N MET A 205 19.40 18.26 12.60
CA MET A 205 20.15 18.64 13.81
C MET A 205 20.78 20.01 13.61
#